data_AF-A0A2E4KRW8-F1
#
_entry.id   AF-A0A2E4KRW8-F1
#
_cell.length_a   1.000
_cell.length_b   1.000
_cell.length_c   1.000
_cell.angle_alpha   90.00
_cell.angle_beta   90.00
_cell.angle_gamma   90.00
#
_symmetry.space_group_name_H-M   'P 1'
#
loop_
_entity.id
_entity.type
_entity.pdbx_description
1 polymer ?
#
loop_
_entity_poly.entity_id
_entity_poly.type
_entity_poly.pdbx_seq_one_letter_code
_entity_poly.pdbx_strand_id
1 'polypeptide(L)'
;MGRRSTKREFSLIPDLTVLWVIGLVLLLAWTLKRFLIAPLTEVMETRERAIRSALELAESAARKAAEATAEFETKTAAARAEIYQQMEENRRELLARRAEILDETQRDAESNLADATESLKTQTAEARAQLERDAEALGLAAAEQVLGRKISSN
;
A
#
# COMPACT_ATOMS: atom_id res chain seq x y z
N MET A 1 118.68 1.65 -15.23
CA MET A 1 117.61 1.91 -16.22
C MET A 1 116.41 1.01 -15.87
N GLY A 2 115.18 1.54 -15.84
CA GLY A 2 113.92 0.75 -15.90
C GLY A 2 113.51 0.00 -14.63
N ARG A 3 113.03 0.65 -13.56
CA ARG A 3 111.65 1.12 -13.33
C ARG A 3 110.66 0.02 -12.88
N ARG A 4 110.59 -0.11 -11.54
CA ARG A 4 109.42 -0.29 -10.66
C ARG A 4 108.48 -1.48 -10.93
N SER A 5 108.69 -2.51 -10.11
CA SER A 5 107.65 -3.44 -9.68
C SER A 5 106.57 -2.67 -8.91
N THR A 6 105.35 -2.66 -9.42
CA THR A 6 104.15 -2.30 -8.66
C THR A 6 103.38 -3.58 -8.37
N LYS A 7 103.76 -4.27 -7.29
CA LYS A 7 102.84 -5.16 -6.58
C LYS A 7 101.76 -4.26 -5.98
N ARG A 8 100.54 -4.35 -6.50
CA ARG A 8 99.36 -3.92 -5.73
C ARG A 8 99.04 -5.08 -4.81
N GLU A 9 99.54 -5.00 -3.59
CA GLU A 9 99.08 -5.87 -2.51
C GLU A 9 97.59 -5.58 -2.32
N PHE A 10 96.77 -6.58 -2.65
CA PHE A 10 95.38 -6.63 -2.25
C PHE A 10 95.39 -6.85 -0.73
N SER A 11 95.50 -5.77 0.04
CA SER A 11 95.39 -5.83 1.49
C SER A 11 93.93 -6.14 1.82
N LEU A 12 93.64 -7.42 2.02
CA LEU A 12 92.43 -7.93 2.66
C LEU A 12 92.56 -7.73 4.18
N ILE A 13 92.69 -6.47 4.59
CA ILE A 13 92.41 -6.07 5.97
C ILE A 13 91.05 -5.38 5.88
N PRO A 14 90.08 -5.67 6.76
CA PRO A 14 88.83 -4.92 6.79
C PRO A 14 89.16 -3.49 7.18
N ASP A 15 89.49 -2.67 6.18
CA ASP A 15 89.86 -1.29 6.37
C ASP A 15 88.68 -0.56 6.99
N LEU A 16 88.95 0.35 7.93
CA LEU A 16 87.98 1.22 8.58
C LEU A 16 87.00 1.89 7.59
N THR A 17 87.41 2.00 6.32
CA THR A 17 86.62 2.44 5.17
C THR A 17 85.42 1.52 4.87
N VAL A 18 85.54 0.20 5.00
CA VAL A 18 84.44 -0.76 4.81
C VAL A 18 83.38 -0.55 5.88
N LEU A 19 83.77 -0.38 7.14
CA LEU A 19 82.84 -0.05 8.23
C LEU A 19 82.14 1.29 7.97
N TRP A 20 82.86 2.28 7.44
CA TRP A 20 82.29 3.57 7.05
C TRP A 20 81.28 3.44 5.89
N VAL A 21 81.62 2.67 4.86
CA VAL A 21 80.71 2.40 3.73
C VAL A 21 79.47 1.66 4.19
N ILE A 22 79.60 0.64 5.06
CA ILE A 22 78.45 -0.05 5.65
C ILE A 22 77.59 0.93 6.45
N GLY A 23 78.19 1.80 7.25
CA GLY A 23 77.48 2.85 7.99
C GLY A 23 76.71 3.81 7.06
N LEU A 24 77.34 4.25 5.96
CA LEU A 24 76.70 5.11 4.96
C LEU A 24 75.55 4.38 4.24
N VAL A 25 75.73 3.12 3.86
CA VAL A 25 74.69 2.31 3.22
C VAL A 25 73.52 2.06 4.17
N LEU A 26 73.79 1.81 5.46
CA LEU A 26 72.75 1.66 6.48
C LEU A 26 72.01 2.98 6.72
N LEU A 27 72.73 4.11 6.80
CA LEU A 27 72.12 5.44 6.91
C LEU A 27 71.24 5.73 5.69
N LEU A 28 71.74 5.44 4.48
CA LEU A 28 70.97 5.61 3.23
C LEU A 28 69.76 4.69 3.18
N ALA A 29 69.90 3.42 3.58
CA ALA A 29 68.79 2.48 3.65
C ALA A 29 67.74 2.95 4.67
N TRP A 30 68.17 3.50 5.81
CA TRP A 30 67.29 4.05 6.82
C TRP A 30 66.56 5.32 6.34
N THR A 31 67.26 6.26 5.70
CA THR A 31 66.64 7.45 5.12
C THR A 31 65.67 7.07 4.01
N LEU A 32 66.04 6.17 3.10
CA LEU A 32 65.18 5.72 2.01
C LEU A 32 63.94 4.98 2.52
N LYS A 33 64.09 4.13 3.55
CA LYS A 33 62.95 3.46 4.20
C LYS A 33 61.97 4.47 4.80
N ARG A 34 62.49 5.50 5.49
CA ARG A 34 61.66 6.50 6.18
C ARG A 34 61.04 7.52 5.23
N PHE A 35 61.78 7.97 4.22
CA PHE A 35 61.38 9.05 3.31
C PHE A 35 60.72 8.59 2.02
N LEU A 36 61.02 7.38 1.51
CA LEU A 36 60.42 6.90 0.26
C LEU A 36 59.47 5.74 0.49
N ILE A 37 59.93 4.67 1.16
CA ILE A 37 59.15 3.43 1.24
C ILE A 37 57.88 3.64 2.08
N ALA A 38 58.01 4.20 3.28
CA ALA A 38 56.87 4.46 4.16
C ALA A 38 55.76 5.33 3.51
N PRO A 39 56.03 6.54 2.97
CA PRO A 39 54.98 7.35 2.36
C PRO A 39 54.42 6.72 1.08
N LEU A 40 55.22 5.99 0.31
CA LEU A 40 54.73 5.29 -0.88
C LEU A 40 53.73 4.18 -0.52
N THR A 41 54.05 3.38 0.50
CA THR A 41 53.14 2.32 0.98
C THR A 41 51.84 2.92 1.54
N GLU A 42 51.92 4.01 2.30
CA GLU A 42 50.75 4.69 2.85
C GLU A 42 49.79 5.19 1.76
N VAL A 43 50.31 5.77 0.67
CA VAL A 43 49.50 6.21 -0.48
C VAL A 43 48.84 5.03 -1.19
N MET A 44 49.57 3.91 -1.36
CA MET A 44 49.03 2.71 -1.99
C MET A 44 47.90 2.10 -1.14
N GLU A 45 48.12 1.94 0.16
CA GLU A 45 47.07 1.46 1.07
C GLU A 45 45.86 2.39 1.12
N THR A 46 46.08 3.70 1.07
CA THR A 46 44.98 4.68 1.06
C THR A 46 44.14 4.54 -0.21
N ARG A 47 44.79 4.38 -1.37
CA ARG A 47 44.10 4.14 -2.64
C ARG A 47 43.34 2.82 -2.63
N GLU A 48 43.97 1.75 -2.16
CA GLU A 48 43.35 0.44 -2.07
C GLU A 48 42.14 0.45 -1.13
N ARG A 49 42.26 1.08 0.05
CA ARG A 49 41.15 1.28 0.99
C ARG A 49 40.04 2.12 0.38
N ALA A 50 40.37 3.22 -0.28
CA ALA A 50 39.36 4.07 -0.94
C ALA A 50 38.60 3.28 -2.02
N ILE A 51 39.30 2.53 -2.88
CA ILE A 51 38.67 1.71 -3.92
C ILE A 51 37.79 0.62 -3.31
N ARG A 52 38.28 -0.12 -2.31
CA ARG A 52 37.49 -1.14 -1.62
C ARG A 52 36.25 -0.56 -0.98
N SER A 53 36.39 0.54 -0.25
CA SER A 53 35.26 1.23 0.39
C SER A 53 34.24 1.75 -0.63
N ALA A 54 34.69 2.25 -1.78
CA ALA A 54 33.81 2.70 -2.86
C ALA A 54 33.05 1.54 -3.49
N LEU A 55 33.70 0.39 -3.70
CA LEU A 55 33.06 -0.83 -4.20
C LEU A 55 32.03 -1.38 -3.19
N GLU A 56 32.41 -1.48 -1.91
CA GLU A 56 31.49 -1.91 -0.85
C GLU A 56 30.28 -0.96 -0.73
N LEU A 57 30.51 0.35 -0.81
CA LEU A 57 29.44 1.33 -0.78
C LEU A 57 28.52 1.19 -2.00
N ALA A 58 29.09 1.02 -3.20
CA ALA A 58 28.32 0.81 -4.42
C ALA A 58 27.49 -0.49 -4.36
N GLU A 59 28.08 -1.60 -3.90
CA GLU A 59 27.36 -2.87 -3.71
C GLU A 59 26.25 -2.74 -2.66
N SER A 60 26.53 -2.10 -1.53
CA SER A 60 25.53 -1.91 -0.47
C SER A 60 24.39 -0.99 -0.92
N ALA A 61 24.69 0.06 -1.68
CA ALA A 61 23.69 0.95 -2.25
C ALA A 61 22.83 0.24 -3.29
N ALA A 62 23.44 -0.57 -4.17
CA ALA A 62 22.73 -1.37 -5.15
C ALA A 62 21.81 -2.41 -4.48
N ARG A 63 22.30 -3.09 -3.43
CA ARG A 63 21.49 -4.03 -2.63
C ARG A 63 20.30 -3.34 -1.97
N LYS A 64 20.54 -2.22 -1.27
CA LYS A 64 19.48 -1.43 -0.63
C LYS A 64 18.45 -0.92 -1.63
N ALA A 65 18.88 -0.48 -2.81
CA ALA A 65 17.99 -0.05 -3.87
C ALA A 65 17.13 -1.23 -4.39
N ALA A 66 17.72 -2.40 -4.58
CA ALA A 66 17.01 -3.61 -4.99
C ALA A 66 15.99 -4.06 -3.92
N GLU A 67 16.39 -4.08 -2.65
CA GLU A 67 15.52 -4.40 -1.51
C GLU A 67 14.35 -3.40 -1.41
N ALA A 68 14.62 -2.09 -1.48
CA ALA A 68 13.58 -1.07 -1.44
C ALA A 68 12.62 -1.18 -2.63
N THR A 69 13.12 -1.53 -3.82
CA THR A 69 12.29 -1.76 -5.01
C THR A 69 11.40 -2.98 -4.81
N ALA A 70 11.94 -4.10 -4.34
CA ALA A 70 11.18 -5.32 -4.08
C ALA A 70 10.11 -5.10 -2.99
N GLU A 71 10.44 -4.36 -1.93
CA GLU A 71 9.49 -4.00 -0.87
C GLU A 71 8.38 -3.08 -1.41
N PHE A 72 8.73 -2.11 -2.25
CA PHE A 72 7.76 -1.21 -2.88
C PHE A 72 6.81 -1.96 -3.81
N GLU A 73 7.33 -2.86 -4.66
CA GLU A 73 6.52 -3.71 -5.54
C GLU A 73 5.58 -4.60 -4.74
N THR A 74 6.08 -5.24 -3.68
CA THR A 74 5.30 -6.11 -2.80
C THR A 74 4.18 -5.33 -2.10
N LYS A 75 4.50 -4.17 -1.52
CA LYS A 75 3.51 -3.30 -0.86
C LYS A 75 2.46 -2.78 -1.84
N THR A 76 2.88 -2.40 -3.05
CA THR A 76 1.96 -1.93 -4.09
C THR A 76 1.04 -3.04 -4.57
N ALA A 77 1.56 -4.27 -4.75
CA ALA A 77 0.76 -5.43 -5.12
C ALA A 77 -0.25 -5.79 -4.00
N ALA A 78 0.20 -5.78 -2.74
CA ALA A 78 -0.66 -6.03 -1.59
C ALA A 78 -1.77 -4.97 -1.47
N ALA A 79 -1.43 -3.68 -1.58
CA ALA A 79 -2.40 -2.59 -1.54
C ALA A 79 -3.44 -2.70 -2.66
N ARG A 80 -3.01 -3.05 -3.89
CA ARG A 80 -3.95 -3.31 -5.00
C ARG A 80 -4.89 -4.47 -4.68
N ALA A 81 -4.36 -5.58 -4.18
CA ALA A 81 -5.17 -6.74 -3.81
C ALA A 81 -6.19 -6.41 -2.71
N GLU A 82 -5.78 -5.63 -1.70
CA GLU A 82 -6.66 -5.17 -0.62
C GLU A 82 -7.78 -4.26 -1.16
N ILE A 83 -7.46 -3.30 -2.03
CA ILE A 83 -8.47 -2.46 -2.69
C ILE A 83 -9.47 -3.31 -3.46
N TYR A 84 -9.01 -4.30 -4.24
CA TYR A 84 -9.90 -5.19 -4.97
C TYR A 84 -10.80 -6.02 -4.04
N GLN A 85 -10.26 -6.52 -2.93
CA GLN A 85 -11.05 -7.24 -1.93
C GLN A 85 -12.10 -6.34 -1.28
N GLN A 86 -11.71 -5.14 -0.85
CA GLN A 86 -12.65 -4.17 -0.27
C GLN A 86 -13.73 -3.74 -1.27
N MET A 87 -13.37 -3.54 -2.54
CA MET A 87 -14.34 -3.21 -3.59
C MET A 87 -15.33 -4.35 -3.80
N GLU A 88 -14.88 -5.60 -3.82
CA GLU A 88 -15.76 -6.76 -4.01
C GLU A 88 -16.65 -7.00 -2.79
N GLU A 89 -16.13 -6.81 -1.57
CA GLU A 89 -16.91 -6.89 -0.34
C GLU A 89 -17.99 -5.81 -0.29
N ASN A 90 -17.63 -4.54 -0.54
CA ASN A 90 -18.58 -3.45 -0.65
C ASN A 90 -19.62 -3.70 -1.75
N ARG A 91 -19.21 -4.22 -2.91
CA ARG A 91 -20.13 -4.56 -4.00
C ARG A 91 -21.12 -5.63 -3.55
N ARG A 92 -20.64 -6.67 -2.86
CA ARG A 92 -21.49 -7.76 -2.34
C ARG A 92 -22.46 -7.25 -1.28
N GLU A 93 -22.00 -6.41 -0.36
CA GLU A 93 -22.84 -5.79 0.67
C GLU A 93 -23.91 -4.90 0.05
N LEU A 94 -23.54 -4.03 -0.89
CA LEU A 94 -24.48 -3.17 -1.60
C LEU A 94 -25.54 -3.98 -2.38
N LEU A 95 -25.14 -5.08 -3.01
CA LEU A 95 -26.08 -5.96 -3.71
C LEU A 95 -27.03 -6.66 -2.73
N ALA A 96 -26.51 -7.15 -1.61
CA ALA A 96 -27.33 -7.76 -0.57
C ALA A 96 -28.32 -6.75 0.03
N ARG A 97 -27.85 -5.54 0.34
CA ARG A 97 -28.70 -4.46 0.88
C ARG A 97 -29.75 -4.00 -0.12
N ARG A 98 -29.41 -3.92 -1.41
CA ARG A 98 -30.40 -3.63 -2.47
C ARG A 98 -31.45 -4.72 -2.56
N ALA A 99 -31.06 -5.99 -2.49
CA ALA A 99 -32.01 -7.09 -2.51
C ALA A 99 -32.93 -7.07 -1.29
N GLU A 100 -32.38 -6.79 -0.10
CA GLU A 100 -33.16 -6.62 1.15
C GLU A 100 -34.19 -5.49 1.03
N ILE A 101 -33.77 -4.30 0.57
CA ILE A 101 -34.67 -3.15 0.39
C ILE A 101 -35.78 -3.48 -0.62
N LEU A 102 -35.46 -4.16 -1.72
CA LEU A 102 -36.45 -4.54 -2.72
C LEU A 102 -37.47 -5.55 -2.16
N ASP A 103 -37.01 -6.54 -1.41
CA ASP A 103 -37.87 -7.55 -0.77
C ASP A 103 -38.77 -6.92 0.31
N GLU A 104 -38.22 -6.02 1.14
CA GLU A 104 -38.98 -5.23 2.12
C GLU A 104 -40.02 -4.34 1.44
N THR A 105 -39.63 -3.57 0.43
CA THR A 105 -40.56 -2.71 -0.33
C THR A 105 -41.67 -3.52 -0.99
N GLN A 106 -41.36 -4.71 -1.51
CA GLN A 106 -42.34 -5.58 -2.12
C GLN A 106 -43.34 -6.10 -1.08
N ARG A 107 -42.87 -6.57 0.09
CA ARG A 107 -43.73 -6.99 1.20
C ARG A 107 -44.63 -5.87 1.69
N ASP A 108 -44.08 -4.66 1.85
CA ASP A 108 -44.84 -3.50 2.28
C ASP A 108 -45.90 -3.12 1.24
N ALA A 109 -45.56 -3.16 -0.05
CA ALA A 109 -46.51 -2.91 -1.12
C ALA A 109 -47.64 -3.95 -1.14
N GLU A 110 -47.31 -5.24 -0.95
CA GLU A 110 -48.30 -6.32 -0.87
C GLU A 110 -49.21 -6.17 0.35
N SER A 111 -48.67 -5.83 1.52
CA SER A 111 -49.45 -5.57 2.73
C SER A 111 -50.37 -4.36 2.55
N ASN A 112 -49.84 -3.24 2.05
CA ASN A 112 -50.64 -2.03 1.81
C ASN A 112 -51.77 -2.28 0.81
N LEU A 113 -51.53 -3.08 -0.23
CA LEU A 113 -52.55 -3.44 -1.20
C LEU A 113 -53.63 -4.32 -0.58
N ALA A 114 -53.26 -5.28 0.29
CA ALA A 114 -54.20 -6.10 1.01
C ALA A 114 -55.09 -5.26 1.94
N ASP A 115 -54.48 -4.38 2.74
CA ASP A 115 -55.18 -3.49 3.69
C ASP A 115 -56.11 -2.51 2.98
N ALA A 116 -55.66 -1.92 1.87
CA ALA A 116 -56.49 -1.03 1.04
C ALA A 116 -57.67 -1.79 0.42
N THR A 117 -57.45 -3.03 -0.04
CA THR A 117 -58.51 -3.87 -0.60
C THR A 117 -59.55 -4.25 0.45
N GLU A 118 -59.11 -4.58 1.67
CA GLU A 118 -60.01 -4.86 2.79
C GLU A 118 -60.81 -3.61 3.19
N SER A 119 -60.16 -2.47 3.35
CA SER A 119 -60.82 -1.19 3.65
C SER A 119 -61.85 -0.82 2.58
N LEU A 120 -61.52 -0.97 1.29
CA LEU A 120 -62.45 -0.72 0.20
C LEU A 120 -63.67 -1.66 0.24
N LYS A 121 -63.48 -2.93 0.57
CA LYS A 121 -64.61 -3.88 0.72
C LYS A 121 -65.54 -3.44 1.84
N THR A 122 -64.99 -3.07 3.00
CA THR A 122 -65.77 -2.58 4.15
C THR A 122 -66.53 -1.30 3.82
N GLN A 123 -65.85 -0.31 3.24
CA GLN A 123 -66.48 0.95 2.81
C GLN A 123 -67.58 0.73 1.76
N THR A 124 -67.37 -0.20 0.82
CA THR A 124 -68.38 -0.54 -0.20
C THR A 124 -69.60 -1.20 0.44
N ALA A 125 -69.40 -2.08 1.43
CA ALA A 125 -70.50 -2.71 2.15
C ALA A 125 -71.30 -1.68 2.98
N GLU A 126 -70.62 -0.77 3.67
CA GLU A 126 -71.25 0.33 4.41
C GLU A 126 -72.02 1.27 3.48
N ALA A 127 -71.43 1.67 2.35
CA ALA A 127 -72.09 2.53 1.37
C ALA A 127 -73.33 1.86 0.76
N ARG A 128 -73.29 0.56 0.47
CA ARG A 128 -74.46 -0.20 0.00
C ARG A 128 -75.57 -0.22 1.04
N ALA A 129 -75.25 -0.52 2.29
CA ALA A 129 -76.24 -0.52 3.38
C ALA A 129 -76.84 0.88 3.59
N GLN A 130 -76.06 1.95 3.41
CA GLN A 130 -76.57 3.31 3.47
C GLN A 130 -77.52 3.62 2.30
N LEU A 131 -77.15 3.25 1.07
CA LEU A 131 -77.99 3.45 -0.11
C LEU A 131 -79.32 2.69 -0.03
N GLU A 132 -79.33 1.48 0.55
CA GLU A 132 -80.56 0.72 0.79
C GLU A 132 -81.50 1.46 1.75
N ARG A 133 -80.97 1.97 2.87
CA ARG A 133 -81.75 2.80 3.82
C ARG A 133 -82.28 4.08 3.17
N ASP A 134 -81.44 4.77 2.41
CA ASP A 134 -81.83 6.01 1.72
C ASP A 134 -82.89 5.74 0.64
N ALA A 135 -82.80 4.61 -0.07
CA ALA A 135 -83.79 4.19 -1.05
C ALA A 135 -85.15 3.85 -0.42
N GLU A 136 -85.16 3.17 0.73
CA GLU A 136 -86.39 2.92 1.50
C GLU A 136 -87.04 4.23 1.94
N ALA A 137 -86.25 5.17 2.49
CA ALA A 137 -86.74 6.48 2.91
C ALA A 137 -87.31 7.31 1.75
N LEU A 138 -86.62 7.34 0.60
CA LEU A 138 -87.09 8.01 -0.61
C LEU A 138 -88.34 7.34 -1.19
N GLY A 139 -88.42 6.01 -1.15
CA GLY A 139 -89.60 5.26 -1.57
C GLY A 139 -90.84 5.60 -0.74
N LEU A 140 -90.68 5.70 0.59
CA LEU A 140 -91.74 6.14 1.49
C LEU A 140 -92.19 7.58 1.17
N ALA A 141 -91.23 8.50 1.03
CA ALA A 141 -91.52 9.90 0.71
C ALA A 141 -92.25 10.06 -0.64
N ALA A 142 -91.85 9.27 -1.65
CA ALA A 142 -92.53 9.27 -2.95
C ALA A 142 -93.95 8.71 -2.86
N ALA A 143 -94.17 7.65 -2.08
CA ALA A 143 -95.50 7.09 -1.84
C ALA A 143 -96.41 8.11 -1.13
N GLU A 144 -95.92 8.83 -0.12
CA GLU A 144 -96.65 9.90 0.56
C GLU A 144 -97.05 11.04 -0.41
N GLN A 145 -96.14 11.44 -1.30
CA GLN A 145 -96.37 12.49 -2.29
C GLN A 145 -97.46 12.09 -3.30
N VAL A 146 -97.45 10.84 -3.78
CA VAL A 146 -98.42 10.32 -4.76
C VAL A 146 -99.79 10.07 -4.13
N LEU A 147 -99.84 9.60 -2.88
CA LEU A 147 -101.10 9.30 -2.15
C LEU A 147 -101.74 10.53 -1.49
N GLY A 148 -101.06 11.68 -1.52
CA GLY A 148 -101.59 12.97 -1.04
C GLY A 148 -101.90 13.02 0.46
N ARG A 149 -101.42 12.05 1.24
CA ARG A 149 -101.68 11.90 2.68
C ARG A 149 -100.44 11.30 3.34
N LYS A 150 -100.04 11.85 4.50
CA LYS A 150 -98.92 11.31 5.30
C LYS A 150 -99.22 9.87 5.70
N ILE A 151 -98.32 8.95 5.34
CA ILE A 151 -98.39 7.55 5.73
C ILE A 151 -97.38 7.40 6.84
N SER A 152 -97.81 7.76 8.05
CA SER A 152 -97.04 7.46 9.25
C SER A 152 -97.10 5.95 9.47
N SER A 153 -95.97 5.28 9.32
CA SER A 153 -95.78 3.95 9.89
C SER A 153 -94.65 4.02 10.90
N ASN A 154 -95.00 3.60 12.11
CA ASN A 154 -94.17 3.38 13.29
C ASN A 154 -93.02 2.40 13.01
#